data_AF-A0AAD7AH10-F1
#
_entry.id   AF-A0AAD7AH10-F1
#
_cell.length_a   1.000
_cell.length_b   1.000
_cell.length_c   1.000
_cell.angle_alpha   90.00
_cell.angle_beta   90.00
_cell.angle_gamma   90.00
#
_symmetry.space_group_name_H-M   'P 1'
#
loop_
_entity.id
_entity.type
_entity.pdbx_description
1 polymer ?
#
loop_
_entity_poly.entity_id
_entity_poly.type
_entity_poly.pdbx_seq_one_letter_code
_entity_poly.pdbx_strand_id
1 'polypeptide(L)' 'GHTAIVSILFEKGADINAAGGHYGSPLQAAAALGHKEIVGIFLEKGANVNAAGVEY' A
#
# COMPACT_ATOMS: atom_id res chain seq x y z
N GLY A 1 -10.64 0.68 -10.44
CA GLY A 1 -9.48 0.68 -9.53
C GLY A 1 -8.39 1.57 -10.11
N HIS A 2 -7.63 2.27 -9.28
CA HIS A 2 -6.56 3.20 -9.70
C HIS A 2 -5.18 2.50 -9.77
N THR A 3 -5.12 1.30 -10.35
CA THR A 3 -3.90 0.48 -10.42
C THR A 3 -2.80 1.12 -11.25
N ALA A 4 -3.14 1.82 -12.35
CA ALA A 4 -2.18 2.57 -13.15
C ALA A 4 -1.51 3.70 -12.35
N ILE A 5 -2.27 4.40 -11.49
CA ILE A 5 -1.74 5.47 -10.63
C ILE A 5 -0.78 4.88 -9.60
N VAL A 6 -1.14 3.76 -9.01
CA VAL A 6 -0.30 3.00 -8.09
C VAL A 6 1.05 2.64 -8.73
N SER A 7 1.05 2.13 -9.97
CA SER A 7 2.28 1.81 -10.69
C SER A 7 3.16 3.05 -10.93
N ILE A 8 2.56 4.17 -11.35
CA ILE A 8 3.29 5.44 -11.55
C ILE A 8 3.93 5.93 -10.25
N LEU A 9 3.21 5.83 -9.12
CA LEU A 9 3.74 6.21 -7.81
C LEU A 9 4.97 5.36 -7.44
N PHE A 10 4.93 4.06 -7.71
CA PHE A 10 6.09 3.19 -7.52
C PHE A 10 7.27 3.54 -8.42
N GLU A 11 7.03 3.86 -9.70
CA GLU A 11 8.09 4.32 -10.61
C GLU A 11 8.73 5.63 -10.14
N LYS A 12 8.00 6.46 -9.41
CA LYS A 12 8.51 7.69 -8.80
C LYS A 12 9.20 7.47 -7.45
N GLY A 13 9.33 6.22 -6.99
CA GLY A 13 10.01 5.89 -5.73
C GLY A 13 9.14 6.08 -4.49
N ALA A 14 7.81 5.99 -4.62
CA ALA A 14 6.94 5.95 -3.46
C ALA A 14 7.30 4.77 -2.55
N ASP A 15 7.42 5.05 -1.25
CA ASP A 15 7.69 4.02 -0.25
C ASP A 15 6.46 3.16 -0.03
N ILE A 16 6.59 1.87 -0.38
CA ILE A 16 5.53 0.87 -0.28
C ILE A 16 5.15 0.54 1.18
N ASN A 17 6.08 0.79 2.10
CA ASN A 17 5.93 0.54 3.53
C ASN A 17 5.73 1.82 4.33
N ALA A 18 5.52 2.96 3.66
CA ALA A 18 5.30 4.23 4.32
C ALA A 18 4.20 4.08 5.37
N ALA A 19 4.50 4.40 6.62
CA ALA A 19 3.49 4.49 7.65
C ALA A 19 2.85 5.88 7.61
N GLY A 20 1.52 5.96 7.57
CA GLY A 20 0.81 7.22 7.60
C GLY A 20 -0.71 7.11 7.57
N GLY A 21 -1.35 7.97 8.36
CA GLY A 21 -2.80 8.20 8.34
C GLY A 21 -3.62 7.10 9.01
N HIS A 22 -4.94 7.23 8.88
CA HIS A 22 -5.93 6.39 9.58
C HIS A 22 -5.77 4.88 9.34
N TYR A 23 -5.20 4.49 8.19
CA TYR A 23 -5.08 3.09 7.78
C TYR A 23 -3.70 2.48 8.06
N GLY A 24 -2.74 3.23 8.59
CA GLY A 24 -1.39 2.72 8.83
C GLY A 24 -0.54 2.66 7.57
N SER A 25 -0.51 1.53 6.87
CA SER A 25 0.27 1.37 5.63
C SER A 25 -0.61 1.45 4.37
N PRO A 26 -0.02 1.77 3.20
CA PRO A 26 -0.68 1.66 1.91
C PRO A 26 -1.34 0.28 1.72
N LEU A 27 -0.68 -0.81 2.14
CA LEU A 27 -1.20 -2.17 2.01
C LEU A 27 -2.45 -2.38 2.86
N GLN A 28 -2.46 -1.87 4.10
CA GLN A 28 -3.62 -1.92 4.98
C GLN A 28 -4.78 -1.10 4.42
N ALA A 29 -4.53 0.08 3.84
CA ALA A 29 -5.55 0.87 3.16
C ALA A 29 -6.16 0.12 1.96
N ALA A 30 -5.32 -0.49 1.12
CA ALA A 30 -5.77 -1.28 -0.03
C ALA A 30 -6.60 -2.50 0.40
N ALA A 31 -6.20 -3.19 1.47
CA ALA A 31 -6.94 -4.31 2.04
C ALA A 31 -8.29 -3.88 2.65
N ALA A 32 -8.31 -2.79 3.43
CA ALA A 32 -9.52 -2.28 4.08
C ALA A 32 -10.59 -1.84 3.07
N LEU A 33 -10.18 -1.30 1.93
CA LEU A 33 -11.07 -0.87 0.84
C LEU A 33 -11.41 -1.99 -0.15
N GLY A 34 -10.90 -3.22 0.06
CA GLY A 34 -11.18 -4.36 -0.80
C GLY A 34 -10.53 -4.30 -2.20
N HIS A 35 -9.48 -3.49 -2.38
CA HIS A 35 -8.79 -3.32 -3.66
C HIS A 35 -7.82 -4.49 -3.95
N LYS A 36 -8.36 -5.66 -4.27
CA LYS A 36 -7.59 -6.91 -4.49
C LYS A 36 -6.43 -6.77 -5.47
N GLU A 37 -6.62 -6.08 -6.59
CA GLU A 37 -5.56 -5.85 -7.58
C GLU A 37 -4.40 -5.01 -7.01
N ILE A 38 -4.71 -3.97 -6.23
CA ILE A 38 -3.69 -3.13 -5.60
C ILE A 38 -2.92 -3.90 -4.53
N VAL A 39 -3.63 -4.74 -3.75
CA VAL A 39 -2.99 -5.67 -2.81
C VAL A 39 -2.02 -6.61 -3.52
N GLY A 40 -2.41 -7.17 -4.67
CA GLY A 40 -1.54 -8.01 -5.50
C GLY A 40 -0.25 -7.30 -5.90
N ILE A 41 -0.37 -6.09 -6.46
CA ILE A 41 0.79 -5.27 -6.86
C ILE A 41 1.72 -5.03 -5.66
N PHE A 42 1.16 -4.79 -4.48
CA PHE A 42 1.96 -4.46 -3.30
C PHE A 42 2.72 -5.69 -2.79
N LEU A 43 2.08 -6.86 -2.79
CA LEU A 43 2.72 -8.11 -2.43
C LEU A 43 3.85 -8.47 -3.42
N GLU A 44 3.63 -8.28 -4.73
CA GLU A 44 4.66 -8.49 -5.76
C GLU A 44 5.86 -7.55 -5.58
N LYS A 45 5.62 -6.34 -5.10
CA LYS A 45 6.66 -5.33 -4.82
C LYS A 45 7.32 -5.48 -3.44
N GLY A 46 6.93 -6.51 -2.65
CA GLY A 46 7.56 -6.80 -1.36
C GLY A 46 7.05 -5.94 -0.20
N ALA A 47 5.80 -5.48 -0.25
CA ALA A 47 5.18 -4.79 0.88
C ALA A 47 5.24 -5.64 2.15
N ASN A 48 5.60 -5.03 3.27
CA ASN A 48 5.62 -5.66 4.56
C ASN A 48 4.18 -5.83 5.08
N VAL A 49 3.69 -7.06 5.01
CA VAL A 49 2.36 -7.45 5.50
C VAL A 49 2.16 -7.18 6.99
N ASN A 50 3.25 -7.13 7.76
CA ASN A 50 3.26 -6.87 9.20
C ASN A 50 3.65 -5.43 9.51
N ALA A 51 3.64 -4.51 8.53
CA ALA A 51 3.85 -3.10 8.80
C ALA A 51 2.77 -2.62 9.78
N ALA A 52 3.15 -2.39 11.03
CA ALA A 52 2.25 -1.83 12.02
C ALA A 52 1.93 -0.39 11.61
N GLY A 53 0.65 -0.06 11.54
CA GLY A 53 0.25 1.34 11.52
C GLY A 53 0.83 2.01 12.76
N VAL A 54 1.33 3.24 12.61
CA VAL A 54 1.75 4.01 13.78
C VAL A 54 0.55 4.15 14.72
N GLU A 55 0.67 3.60 15.93
CA GLU A 55 -0.28 3.88 17.00
C GLU A 55 -0.21 5.39 17.27
N TYR A 56 -1.39 6.03 17.33
CA TYR A 56 -1.53 7.46 17.64
C TYR A 56 -1.30 7.73 19.13
#